data_AF-A0A8T4Y0N7-F1
#
_entry.id   AF-A0A8T4Y0N7-F1
#
_cell.length_a   1.000
_cell.length_b   1.000
_cell.length_c   1.000
_cell.angle_alpha   90.00
_cell.angle_beta   90.00
_cell.angle_gamma   90.00
#
_symmetry.space_group_name_H-M   'P 1'
#
loop_
_entity.id
_entity.type
_entity.pdbx_description
1 polymer ?
#
loop_
_entity_poly.entity_id
_entity_poly.type
_entity_poly.pdbx_seq_one_letter_code
_entity_poly.pdbx_strand_id
1 'polypeptide(L)' 'MVYGPPVTDEYEFLTRYRENVRAIRECEFLAGFCYTQLYDVEGELNGYMTYDRRWKVDPEQIAKIHNAIDF' A
#
# COMPACT_ATOMS: atom_id res chain seq x y z
N MET A 1 -15.26 4.04 10.10
CA MET A 1 -15.46 4.93 8.94
C MET A 1 -14.52 4.44 7.85
N VAL A 2 -15.03 3.86 6.77
CA VAL A 2 -14.19 3.49 5.62
C VAL A 2 -14.27 4.65 4.62
N TYR A 3 -13.15 5.30 4.35
CA TYR A 3 -13.07 6.37 3.35
C TYR A 3 -13.15 5.74 1.94
N GLY A 4 -14.37 5.56 1.44
CA GLY A 4 -14.65 5.00 0.10
C GLY A 4 -14.89 3.49 0.06
N PRO A 5 -15.28 2.94 -1.11
CA PRO A 5 -15.46 1.50 -1.26
C PRO A 5 -14.12 0.78 -1.07
N PRO A 6 -14.12 -0.42 -0.45
CA PRO A 6 -12.90 -1.21 -0.31
C PRO A 6 -12.36 -1.59 -1.68
N VAL A 7 -11.04 -1.53 -1.85
CA VAL A 7 -10.37 -2.09 -3.02
C VAL A 7 -10.34 -3.59 -2.85
N THR A 8 -11.08 -4.31 -3.70
CA THR A 8 -11.20 -5.78 -3.64
C THR A 8 -10.36 -6.50 -4.69
N ASP A 9 -9.75 -5.74 -5.60
CA ASP A 9 -8.94 -6.25 -6.70
C ASP A 9 -7.46 -5.88 -6.49
N GLU A 10 -6.59 -6.88 -6.62
CA GLU A 10 -5.15 -6.74 -6.39
C GLU A 10 -4.51 -5.76 -7.39
N TYR A 11 -4.94 -5.77 -8.65
CA TYR A 11 -4.41 -4.88 -9.68
C TYR A 11 -4.80 -3.42 -9.42
N GLU A 12 -6.05 -3.17 -9.00
CA GLU A 12 -6.50 -1.85 -8.58
C GLU A 12 -5.69 -1.34 -7.37
N PHE A 13 -5.44 -2.20 -6.38
CA PHE A 13 -4.64 -1.84 -5.22
C PHE A 13 -3.23 -1.43 -5.64
N LEU A 14 -2.54 -2.26 -6.42
CA LEU A 14 -1.17 -2.01 -6.88
C LEU A 14 -1.08 -0.74 -7.73
N THR A 15 -2.09 -0.48 -8.57
CA THR A 15 -2.17 0.74 -9.37
C THR A 15 -2.26 1.97 -8.49
N ARG A 16 -3.22 2.01 -7.55
CA ARG A 16 -3.38 3.14 -6.63
C ARG A 16 -2.15 3.31 -5.73
N TYR A 17 -1.57 2.21 -5.26
CA TYR A 17 -0.38 2.24 -4.41
C TYR A 17 0.80 2.89 -5.13
N ARG A 18 1.08 2.46 -6.37
CA ARG A 18 2.14 3.04 -7.20
C ARG A 18 1.96 4.54 -7.42
N GLU A 19 0.76 5.00 -7.75
CA GLU A 19 0.50 6.43 -7.97
C GLU A 19 0.73 7.25 -6.67
N ASN A 20 0.32 6.74 -5.52
CA ASN A 20 0.55 7.41 -4.24
C ASN A 20 2.04 7.49 -3.88
N VAL A 21 2.77 6.38 -3.99
CA VAL A 21 4.21 6.35 -3.68
C VAL A 21 4.98 7.27 -4.62
N ARG A 22 4.61 7.30 -5.90
CA ARG A 22 5.18 8.22 -6.89
C ARG A 22 4.93 9.68 -6.52
N ALA A 23 3.69 10.04 -6.17
CA ALA A 23 3.36 11.41 -5.76
C ALA A 23 4.12 11.85 -4.50
N ILE A 24 4.29 10.95 -3.53
CA ILE A 24 5.12 11.19 -2.34
C ILE A 24 6.58 11.45 -2.74
N ARG A 25 7.16 10.62 -3.62
CA ARG A 25 8.54 10.80 -4.09
C ARG A 25 8.73 12.11 -4.84
N GLU A 26 7.74 12.54 -5.63
CA GLU A 26 7.81 13.79 -6.39
C GLU A 26 7.83 15.02 -5.47
N CYS A 27 7.51 14.88 -4.18
CA CYS A 27 7.64 15.93 -3.17
C CYS A 27 9.07 16.01 -2.60
N GLU A 28 9.87 16.96 -3.09
CA GLU A 28 11.29 17.15 -2.71
C GLU A 28 11.52 17.44 -1.21
N PHE A 29 10.48 17.81 -0.46
CA PHE A 29 10.56 18.10 0.98
C PHE A 29 10.40 16.84 1.86
N LEU A 30 10.02 15.70 1.28
CA LEU A 30 9.83 14.45 2.01
C LEU A 30 11.06 13.56 1.86
N ALA A 31 11.55 13.05 2.99
CA ALA A 31 12.65 12.07 3.02
C ALA A 31 12.16 10.62 2.82
N GLY A 32 10.85 10.39 2.82
CA GLY A 32 10.27 9.06 2.72
C GLY A 32 8.86 8.97 3.27
N PHE A 33 8.36 7.75 3.39
CA PHE A 33 7.05 7.47 3.95
C PHE A 33 7.05 6.15 4.74
N CYS A 34 6.03 5.95 5.56
CA CYS A 34 5.76 4.70 6.23
C CYS A 34 4.34 4.27 5.86
N TYR A 35 4.18 3.07 5.31
CA TYR A 35 2.85 2.49 5.12
C TYR A 35 2.39 1.83 6.41
N THR A 36 1.35 2.39 7.00
CA THR A 36 0.58 1.76 8.07
C THR A 36 -0.72 1.22 7.46
N GLN A 37 -1.10 -0.04 7.63
CA GLN A 37 -0.68 -1.06 8.62
C GLN A 37 -0.13 -2.31 7.92
N LEU A 38 0.55 -3.19 8.66
CA LEU A 38 1.04 -4.45 8.07
C LEU A 38 -0.07 -5.48 7.86
N TYR A 39 -1.04 -5.55 8.79
CA TYR A 39 -2.17 -6.48 8.75
C TYR A 39 -3.44 -5.78 9.20
N ASP A 40 -4.59 -6.35 8.83
CA ASP A 40 -5.90 -5.82 9.21
C ASP A 40 -6.16 -5.89 10.70
N VAL A 41 -6.84 -4.87 11.22
CA VAL A 41 -7.26 -4.80 12.62
C VAL A 41 -8.73 -4.43 12.69
N GLU A 42 -9.55 -5.30 13.27
CA GLU A 42 -10.99 -5.07 13.45
C GLU A 42 -11.69 -4.63 12.14
N GLY A 43 -12.20 -3.39 12.08
CA GLY A 43 -12.85 -2.83 10.89
C GLY A 43 -11.89 -2.14 9.90
N GLU A 44 -10.60 -2.07 10.21
CA GLU A 44 -9.56 -1.48 9.38
C GLU A 44 -8.95 -2.57 8.49
N LEU A 45 -9.42 -2.61 7.23
CA LEU A 45 -9.07 -3.65 6.26
C LEU A 45 -8.00 -3.20 5.25
N ASN A 46 -7.17 -2.23 5.62
CA ASN A 46 -6.11 -1.62 4.80
C ASN A 46 -4.72 -2.20 5.07
N GLY A 47 -4.60 -3.33 5.77
CA GLY A 47 -3.33 -4.03 5.92
C GLY A 47 -2.88 -4.69 4.62
N TYR A 48 -1.57 -4.83 4.43
CA TYR A 48 -1.01 -5.68 3.37
C TYR A 48 -1.41 -7.15 3.53
N MET A 49 -1.60 -7.56 4.78
CA MET A 49 -2.07 -8.88 5.15
C MET A 49 -3.49 -8.83 5.72
N THR A 50 -4.19 -9.95 5.63
CA THR A 50 -5.43 -10.19 6.37
C THR A 50 -5.16 -10.21 7.88
N TYR A 51 -6.23 -10.22 8.68
CA TYR A 51 -6.17 -10.38 10.13
C TYR A 51 -5.34 -11.61 10.56
N ASP A 52 -5.45 -12.71 9.81
CA ASP A 52 -4.70 -13.96 10.02
C ASP A 52 -3.26 -13.93 9.47
N ARG A 53 -2.74 -12.76 9.09
CA ARG A 53 -1.39 -12.57 8.52
C ARG A 53 -1.16 -13.31 7.19
N ARG A 54 -2.20 -13.46 6.38
CA ARG A 54 -2.07 -13.93 4.98
C ARG A 54 -1.92 -12.73 4.05
N TRP A 55 -0.94 -12.75 3.15
CA TRP A 55 -0.78 -11.70 2.15
C TRP A 55 -2.05 -11.55 1.30
N LYS A 56 -2.54 -10.31 1.16
CA LYS A 56 -3.62 -9.98 0.24
C LYS A 56 -3.12 -9.61 -1.16
N VAL A 57 -1.86 -9.22 -1.22
CA VAL A 57 -1.14 -8.76 -2.40
C VAL A 57 0.22 -9.42 -2.35
N ASP A 58 0.73 -9.85 -3.50
CA ASP A 58 2.07 -10.42 -3.59
C ASP A 58 3.12 -9.39 -3.12
N PRO A 59 3.87 -9.66 -2.03
CA PRO A 59 4.87 -8.73 -1.50
C PRO A 59 5.97 -8.40 -2.51
N GLU A 60 6.23 -9.29 -3.48
CA GLU A 60 7.21 -9.05 -4.54
C GLU A 60 6.78 -7.88 -5.45
N GLN A 61 5.47 -7.69 -5.66
CA GLN A 61 4.95 -6.56 -6.44
C GLN A 61 5.13 -5.24 -5.71
N ILE A 62 4.96 -5.24 -4.39
CA ILE A 62 5.20 -4.07 -3.54
C ILE A 62 6.68 -3.71 -3.56
N ALA A 63 7.56 -4.71 -3.39
CA ALA A 63 9.01 -4.53 -3.46
C ALA A 63 9.47 -3.96 -4.81
N LYS A 64 8.91 -4.44 -5.93
CA LYS A 64 9.17 -3.88 -7.26
C LYS A 64 8.80 -2.40 -7.36
N ILE A 65 7.70 -1.98 -6.74
CA ILE A 65 7.29 -0.57 -6.71
C ILE A 65 8.30 0.25 -5.89
N HIS A 66 8.73 -0.22 -4.72
CA HIS A 66 9.74 0.47 -3.92
C HIS A 66 11.09 0.58 -4.65
N ASN A 67 11.58 -0.51 -5.24
CA ASN A 67 12.84 -0.51 -5.98
C ASN A 67 12.79 0.34 -7.25
N ALA A 68 11.61 0.54 -7.84
CA ALA A 68 11.45 1.41 -9.01
C ALA A 68 11.43 2.90 -8.63
N ILE A 69 11.22 3.21 -7.35
CA ILE A 69 11.05 4.57 -6.85
C ILE A 69 12.12 4.76 -5.76
N ASP A 70 13.35 5.05 -6.19
CA ASP A 70 14.47 5.36 -5.29
C ASP A 70 14.10 6.53 -4.36
N PHE A 71 14.07 6.24 -3.05
CA PHE A 71 14.09 7.23 -1.98
C PHE A 71 15.52 7.42 -1.47
#